data_AF-A0A1W4XAL1-F1
#
_entry.id   AF-A0A1W4XAL1-F1
#
_cell.length_a   1.000
_cell.length_b   1.000
_cell.length_c   1.000
_cell.angle_alpha   90.00
_cell.angle_beta   90.00
_cell.angle_gamma   90.00
#
_symmetry.space_group_name_H-M   'P 1'
#
loop_
_entity.id
_entity.type
_entity.pdbx_description
1 polymer ?
#
loop_
_entity_poly.entity_id
_entity_poly.type
_entity_poly.pdbx_seq_one_letter_code
_entity_poly.pdbx_strand_id
1 'polypeptide(L)'
;MGQLKIVAGGVKLEGKAFILDRLIASNIKSRNGQPIVIESSRNLTLSTRDETGALSNRIFLGNDRLDCLAKSFKVLDEKGYTLFSANPNEVLIGTEILKVTGEGGTIFSGSVQTPLLRAESGHDLSSIFSVKQRLQEKKSLTAYLKSTSLNIVTYW
;
A
#
# COMPACT_ATOMS: atom_id res chain seq x y z
N MET A 1 3.95 -44.63 2.37
CA MET A 1 4.93 -43.71 2.99
C MET A 1 4.34 -42.31 2.99
N GLY A 2 4.31 -41.63 4.13
CA GLY A 2 3.65 -40.33 4.28
C GLY A 2 4.38 -39.21 3.53
N GLN A 3 3.64 -38.17 3.15
CA GLN A 3 4.18 -36.99 2.48
C GLN A 3 4.95 -36.08 3.46
N LEU A 4 4.79 -36.31 4.77
CA LEU A 4 5.51 -35.61 5.83
C LEU A 4 6.72 -36.43 6.29
N LYS A 5 7.91 -35.83 6.27
CA LYS A 5 9.17 -36.44 6.69
C LYS A 5 9.87 -35.55 7.71
N ILE A 6 10.41 -36.16 8.78
CA ILE A 6 11.31 -35.46 9.70
C ILE A 6 12.71 -35.45 9.07
N VAL A 7 13.34 -34.28 9.02
CA VAL A 7 14.68 -34.08 8.45
C VAL A 7 15.54 -33.26 9.42
N ALA A 8 16.85 -33.24 9.23
CA ALA A 8 17.72 -32.32 9.97
C ALA A 8 17.24 -30.87 9.75
N GLY A 9 16.93 -30.16 10.83
CA GLY A 9 16.43 -28.78 10.79
C GLY A 9 14.91 -28.61 10.72
N GLY A 10 14.10 -29.69 10.77
CA GLY A 10 12.65 -29.59 10.96
C GLY A 10 11.84 -30.66 10.23
N VAL A 11 10.70 -30.26 9.69
CA VAL A 11 9.75 -31.14 9.00
C VAL A 11 9.66 -30.74 7.52
N LYS A 12 9.81 -31.70 6.62
CA LYS A 12 9.68 -31.52 5.17
C LYS A 12 8.39 -32.19 4.69
N LEU A 13 7.52 -31.40 4.05
CA LEU A 13 6.33 -31.90 3.37
C LEU A 13 6.61 -32.02 1.86
N GLU A 14 6.60 -33.24 1.34
CA GLU A 14 6.68 -33.56 -0.09
C GLU A 14 5.30 -34.03 -0.57
N GLY A 15 4.38 -33.08 -0.76
CA GLY A 15 3.01 -33.34 -1.21
C GLY A 15 1.99 -32.36 -0.62
N LYS A 16 0.76 -32.83 -0.39
CA LYS A 16 -0.35 -32.13 0.24
C LYS A 16 -0.52 -32.60 1.69
N ALA A 17 -0.74 -31.69 2.62
CA ALA A 17 -1.14 -32.03 3.99
C ALA A 17 -2.28 -31.13 4.43
N PHE A 18 -3.13 -31.65 5.30
CA PHE A 18 -4.14 -30.85 6.00
C PHE A 18 -3.63 -30.59 7.42
N ILE A 19 -3.63 -29.32 7.83
CA ILE A 19 -3.43 -28.93 9.22
C ILE A 19 -4.82 -28.75 9.82
N LEU A 20 -5.19 -29.61 10.77
CA LEU A 20 -6.55 -29.65 11.32
C LEU A 20 -6.82 -28.57 12.37
N ASP A 21 -5.77 -28.02 12.97
CA ASP A 21 -5.86 -26.93 13.95
C ASP A 21 -4.86 -25.82 13.58
N ARG A 22 -3.74 -25.71 14.31
CA ARG A 22 -2.81 -24.59 14.15
C ARG A 22 -1.44 -25.05 13.64
N LEU A 23 -0.97 -24.42 12.56
CA LEU A 23 0.42 -24.52 12.15
C LEU A 23 1.23 -23.46 12.92
N ILE A 24 2.05 -23.91 13.87
CA ILE A 24 3.04 -23.06 14.54
C ILE A 24 4.40 -23.39 13.96
N ALA A 25 5.03 -22.41 13.31
CA ALA A 25 6.35 -22.57 12.72
C ALA A 25 7.16 -21.30 12.97
N SER A 26 8.45 -21.47 13.30
CA SER A 26 9.39 -20.35 13.43
C SER A 26 9.74 -19.73 12.08
N ASN A 27 9.69 -20.52 11.00
CA ASN A 27 9.96 -20.07 9.64
C ASN A 27 9.13 -20.93 8.67
N ILE A 28 8.45 -20.27 7.73
CA ILE A 28 7.76 -20.90 6.61
C ILE A 28 8.48 -20.46 5.34
N LYS A 29 9.09 -21.41 4.62
CA LYS A 29 9.84 -21.16 3.40
C LYS A 29 9.46 -22.15 2.31
N SER A 30 9.39 -21.68 1.08
CA SER A 30 9.30 -22.51 -0.12
C SER A 30 10.67 -23.09 -0.49
N ARG A 31 10.69 -23.95 -1.52
CA ARG A 31 11.95 -24.39 -2.15
C ARG A 31 12.64 -23.19 -2.82
N ASN A 32 13.96 -23.28 -2.97
CA ASN A 32 14.71 -22.23 -3.65
C ASN A 32 14.16 -21.99 -5.07
N GLY A 33 13.95 -20.73 -5.42
CA GLY A 33 13.36 -20.31 -6.70
C GLY A 33 11.89 -20.69 -6.90
N GLN A 34 11.16 -21.04 -5.84
CA GLN A 34 9.72 -21.34 -5.90
C GLN A 34 8.95 -20.37 -5.00
N PRO A 35 7.74 -19.91 -5.38
CA PRO A 35 6.93 -19.07 -4.53
C PRO A 35 6.33 -19.87 -3.35
N ILE A 36 5.97 -19.16 -2.29
CA ILE A 36 5.01 -19.67 -1.30
C ILE A 36 3.63 -19.34 -1.84
N VAL A 37 2.82 -20.37 -2.12
CA VAL A 37 1.44 -20.20 -2.60
C VAL A 37 0.48 -20.56 -1.48
N ILE A 38 -0.42 -19.64 -1.16
CA ILE A 38 -1.49 -19.83 -0.17
C ILE A 38 -2.81 -19.56 -0.89
N GLU A 39 -3.63 -20.60 -1.04
CA GLU A 39 -4.97 -20.49 -1.63
C GLU A 39 -6.00 -20.80 -0.55
N SER A 40 -7.07 -20.01 -0.51
CA SER A 40 -8.16 -20.18 0.45
C SER A 40 -9.50 -19.95 -0.25
N SER A 41 -10.48 -20.81 0.04
CA SER A 41 -11.86 -20.66 -0.44
C SER A 41 -12.67 -19.65 0.39
N ARG A 42 -12.07 -19.13 1.45
CA ARG A 42 -12.62 -18.11 2.37
C ARG A 42 -11.54 -17.09 2.71
N ASN A 43 -11.87 -16.16 3.60
CA ASN A 43 -10.94 -15.14 4.09
C ASN A 43 -9.63 -15.75 4.62
N LEU A 44 -8.51 -15.11 4.31
CA LEU A 44 -7.18 -15.44 4.81
C LEU A 44 -6.74 -14.37 5.83
N THR A 45 -6.24 -14.80 6.99
CA THR A 45 -5.67 -13.88 8.00
C THR A 45 -4.28 -14.33 8.38
N LEU A 46 -3.30 -13.45 8.20
CA LEU A 46 -1.93 -13.62 8.69
C LEU A 46 -1.74 -12.68 9.87
N SER A 47 -1.21 -13.17 10.99
CA SER A 47 -1.00 -12.36 12.19
C SER A 47 0.32 -12.73 12.84
N THR A 48 1.05 -11.71 13.27
CA THR A 48 2.26 -11.86 14.09
C THR A 48 1.96 -11.37 15.50
N ARG A 49 2.63 -11.97 16.48
CA ARG A 49 2.57 -11.54 17.88
C ARG A 49 3.95 -11.17 18.36
N ASP A 50 4.03 -10.24 19.31
CA ASP A 50 5.29 -9.90 19.98
C ASP A 50 5.61 -10.93 21.09
N GLU A 51 6.71 -10.68 21.80
CA GLU A 51 7.21 -11.54 22.90
C GLU A 51 6.21 -11.69 24.05
N THR A 52 5.30 -10.73 24.23
CA THR A 52 4.24 -10.79 25.25
C THR A 52 3.01 -11.56 24.78
N GLY A 53 2.99 -11.98 23.52
CA GLY A 53 1.84 -12.60 22.87
C GLY A 53 0.79 -11.60 22.37
N ALA A 54 1.04 -10.30 22.48
CA ALA A 54 0.15 -9.28 21.94
C ALA A 54 0.24 -9.22 20.42
N LEU A 55 -0.87 -8.88 19.75
CA LEU A 55 -0.91 -8.78 18.29
C LEU A 55 -0.02 -7.62 17.82
N SER A 56 1.01 -7.93 17.02
CA SER A 56 1.93 -6.93 16.50
C SER A 56 1.56 -6.46 15.10
N ASN A 57 1.23 -7.39 14.19
CA ASN A 57 0.80 -7.06 12.83
C ASN A 57 -0.30 -8.03 12.36
N ARG A 58 -1.12 -7.58 11.41
CA ARG A 58 -2.14 -8.40 10.75
C ARG A 58 -2.29 -8.02 9.28
N ILE A 59 -2.37 -9.02 8.42
CA ILE A 59 -2.86 -8.89 7.05
C ILE A 59 -4.14 -9.73 6.96
N PHE A 60 -5.22 -9.10 6.54
CA PHE A 60 -6.51 -9.76 6.29
C PHE A 60 -6.84 -9.62 4.81
N LEU A 61 -7.11 -10.74 4.16
CA LEU A 61 -7.59 -10.82 2.78
C LEU A 61 -8.99 -11.43 2.81
N GLY A 62 -9.99 -10.59 2.63
CA GLY A 62 -11.38 -10.99 2.43
C GLY A 62 -11.71 -11.16 0.94
N ASN A 63 -12.96 -11.48 0.64
CA ASN A 63 -13.43 -11.59 -0.74
C ASN A 63 -13.52 -10.22 -1.45
N ASP A 64 -13.58 -9.13 -0.69
CA ASP A 64 -13.87 -7.77 -1.17
C ASP A 64 -12.80 -6.74 -0.76
N ARG A 65 -11.91 -7.08 0.19
CA ARG A 65 -10.95 -6.13 0.75
C ARG A 65 -9.65 -6.78 1.23
N LEU A 66 -8.63 -5.94 1.29
CA LEU A 66 -7.35 -6.23 1.93
C LEU A 66 -7.13 -5.20 3.04
N ASP A 67 -7.06 -5.67 4.28
CA ASP A 67 -6.77 -4.82 5.44
C ASP A 67 -5.36 -5.14 5.98
N CYS A 68 -4.61 -4.09 6.31
CA CYS A 68 -3.27 -4.21 6.88
C CYS A 68 -3.18 -3.41 8.18
N LEU A 69 -2.87 -4.10 9.28
CA LEU A 69 -2.50 -3.51 10.56
C LEU A 69 -1.00 -3.71 10.74
N ALA A 70 -0.25 -2.62 10.58
CA ALA A 70 1.19 -2.60 10.77
C ALA A 70 1.66 -1.18 11.11
N LYS A 71 2.82 -1.06 11.77
CA LYS A 71 3.46 0.26 12.01
C LYS A 71 4.00 0.90 10.73
N SER A 72 4.34 0.10 9.73
CA SER A 72 4.80 0.56 8.43
C SER A 72 4.40 -0.45 7.36
N PHE A 73 3.93 0.06 6.23
CA PHE A 73 3.61 -0.71 5.04
C PHE A 73 4.45 -0.21 3.87
N LYS A 74 5.04 -1.11 3.08
CA LYS A 74 5.86 -0.78 1.91
C LYS A 74 5.52 -1.72 0.75
N VAL A 75 5.45 -1.15 -0.44
CA VAL A 75 5.41 -1.84 -1.73
C VAL A 75 6.72 -1.54 -2.43
N LEU A 76 7.44 -2.58 -2.83
CA LEU A 76 8.73 -2.48 -3.50
C LEU A 76 8.62 -2.98 -4.94
N ASP A 77 9.49 -2.49 -5.81
CA ASP A 77 9.70 -3.08 -7.12
C ASP A 77 10.64 -4.32 -7.06
N GLU A 78 10.88 -4.94 -8.21
CA GLU A 78 11.75 -6.12 -8.32
C GLU A 78 13.22 -5.86 -7.95
N LYS A 79 13.65 -4.59 -8.00
CA LYS A 79 15.01 -4.15 -7.64
C LYS A 79 15.12 -3.72 -6.17
N GLY A 80 14.00 -3.69 -5.45
CA GLY A 80 13.90 -3.27 -4.04
C GLY A 80 13.65 -1.78 -3.81
N TYR A 81 13.38 -0.99 -4.86
CA TYR A 81 13.02 0.41 -4.72
C TYR A 81 11.59 0.56 -4.19
N THR A 82 11.35 1.57 -3.35
CA THR A 82 10.03 1.81 -2.75
C THR A 82 9.10 2.50 -3.74
N LEU A 83 8.03 1.82 -4.13
CA LEU A 83 6.96 2.36 -5.00
C LEU A 83 5.89 3.09 -4.18
N PHE A 84 5.55 2.55 -3.02
CA PHE A 84 4.60 3.14 -2.09
C PHE A 84 5.00 2.78 -0.66
N SER A 85 4.89 3.72 0.27
CA SER A 85 4.95 3.38 1.69
C SER A 85 4.09 4.29 2.54
N ALA A 86 3.60 3.75 3.65
CA ALA A 86 2.81 4.49 4.62
C ALA A 86 3.27 4.14 6.04
N ASN A 87 3.39 5.17 6.88
CA ASN A 87 3.70 5.07 8.30
C ASN A 87 3.01 6.25 9.05
N PRO A 88 3.08 6.31 10.40
CA PRO A 88 2.43 7.38 11.16
C PRO A 88 2.88 8.80 10.85
N ASN A 89 4.06 8.98 10.26
CA ASN A 89 4.64 10.28 9.98
C ASN A 89 4.36 10.73 8.55
N GLU A 90 4.36 9.82 7.58
CA GLU A 90 4.24 10.16 6.16
C GLU A 90 3.71 9.02 5.29
N VAL A 91 3.29 9.41 4.08
CA VAL A 91 3.03 8.51 2.95
C VAL A 91 3.97 8.92 1.82
N LEU A 92 4.79 7.99 1.35
CA LEU A 92 5.72 8.19 0.24
C LEU A 92 5.21 7.45 -0.99
N ILE A 93 5.23 8.15 -2.13
CA ILE A 93 4.87 7.62 -3.44
C ILE A 93 6.12 7.77 -4.31
N GLY A 94 6.77 6.64 -4.60
CA GLY A 94 8.05 6.59 -5.33
C GLY A 94 7.89 6.18 -6.80
N THR A 95 6.71 6.41 -7.39
CA THR A 95 6.47 6.18 -8.81
C THR A 95 6.67 7.47 -9.62
N GLU A 96 6.92 7.34 -10.92
CA GLU A 96 7.05 8.48 -11.83
C GLU A 96 5.73 9.22 -12.05
N ILE A 97 4.60 8.50 -11.98
CA ILE A 97 3.27 9.06 -12.28
C ILE A 97 2.29 8.67 -11.18
N LEU A 98 1.73 9.68 -10.51
CA LEU A 98 0.55 9.53 -9.66
C LEU A 98 -0.69 9.99 -10.42
N LYS A 99 -1.60 9.06 -10.71
CA LYS A 99 -2.89 9.36 -11.37
C LYS A 99 -4.05 9.19 -10.37
N VAL A 100 -4.87 10.23 -10.22
CA VAL A 100 -6.09 10.21 -9.40
C VAL A 100 -7.30 10.27 -10.32
N THR A 101 -8.07 9.17 -10.42
CA THR A 101 -9.18 9.04 -11.39
C THR A 101 -10.57 8.99 -10.75
N GLY A 102 -10.69 9.07 -9.43
CA GLY A 102 -12.00 9.10 -8.78
C GLY A 102 -12.77 10.36 -9.17
N GLU A 103 -14.09 10.27 -9.36
CA GLU A 103 -14.93 11.40 -9.78
C GLU A 103 -14.83 12.61 -8.84
N GLY A 104 -14.54 12.38 -7.55
CA GLY A 104 -14.31 13.43 -6.55
C GLY A 104 -12.89 14.02 -6.54
N GLY A 105 -11.98 13.49 -7.34
CA GLY A 105 -10.56 13.88 -7.32
C GLY A 105 -9.88 13.59 -5.99
N THR A 106 -8.98 14.48 -5.59
CA THR A 106 -8.29 14.44 -4.30
C THR A 106 -8.49 15.76 -3.56
N ILE A 107 -8.62 15.69 -2.22
CA ILE A 107 -8.80 16.86 -1.36
C ILE A 107 -7.54 17.02 -0.52
N PHE A 108 -6.91 18.19 -0.61
CA PHE A 108 -5.79 18.57 0.24
C PHE A 108 -6.25 19.64 1.23
N SER A 109 -6.14 19.35 2.53
CA SER A 109 -6.49 20.31 3.58
C SER A 109 -5.42 21.40 3.78
N GLY A 110 -4.20 21.14 3.32
CA GLY A 110 -3.06 22.07 3.34
C GLY A 110 -2.56 22.43 1.95
N SER A 111 -1.43 23.14 1.91
CA SER A 111 -0.78 23.54 0.67
C SER A 111 -0.18 22.34 -0.07
N VAL A 112 -0.32 22.31 -1.39
CA VAL A 112 0.41 21.41 -2.27
C VAL A 112 1.57 22.18 -2.88
N GLN A 113 2.79 21.69 -2.70
CA GLN A 113 3.98 22.25 -3.34
C GLN A 113 4.40 21.35 -4.49
N THR A 114 4.59 21.93 -5.67
CA THR A 114 5.15 21.25 -6.84
C THR A 114 6.19 22.16 -7.49
N PRO A 115 7.35 21.63 -7.91
CA PRO A 115 8.36 22.43 -8.60
C PRO A 115 7.89 22.88 -9.99
N LEU A 116 6.96 22.14 -10.60
CA LEU A 116 6.47 22.41 -11.94
C LEU A 116 4.96 22.15 -12.02
N LEU A 117 4.25 23.11 -12.63
CA LEU A 117 2.84 22.99 -12.95
C LEU A 117 2.66 23.28 -14.44
N ARG A 118 1.93 22.42 -15.15
CA ARG A 118 1.61 22.59 -16.58
C ARG A 118 0.12 22.39 -16.80
N ALA A 119 -0.47 23.25 -17.62
CA ALA A 119 -1.81 23.05 -18.18
C ALA A 119 -1.73 22.22 -19.47
N GLU A 120 -2.84 21.61 -19.85
CA GLU A 120 -3.00 21.02 -21.18
C GLU A 120 -2.90 22.12 -22.26
N SER A 121 -2.42 21.75 -23.44
CA SER A 121 -2.24 22.68 -24.56
C SER A 121 -3.55 23.42 -24.88
N GLY A 122 -3.48 24.75 -24.96
CA GLY A 122 -4.64 25.62 -25.20
C GLY A 122 -5.38 26.08 -23.95
N HIS A 123 -4.97 25.66 -22.75
CA HIS A 123 -5.55 26.11 -21.48
C HIS A 123 -4.52 26.90 -20.65
N ASP A 124 -5.00 27.91 -19.91
CA ASP A 124 -4.17 28.68 -18.98
C ASP A 124 -4.13 28.01 -17.59
N LEU A 125 -3.07 28.24 -16.82
CA LEU A 125 -2.93 27.70 -15.46
C LEU A 125 -4.05 28.19 -14.52
N SER A 126 -4.63 29.35 -14.83
CA SER A 126 -5.79 29.90 -14.10
C SER A 126 -7.01 28.98 -14.13
N SER A 127 -7.18 28.13 -15.16
CA SER A 127 -8.29 27.18 -15.21
C SER A 127 -8.11 25.96 -14.28
N ILE A 128 -6.91 25.75 -13.74
CA ILE A 128 -6.59 24.65 -12.81
C ILE A 128 -6.91 25.04 -11.35
N PHE A 129 -6.98 26.35 -11.04
CA PHE A 129 -7.27 26.86 -9.70
C PHE A 129 -8.57 27.68 -9.70
N SER A 130 -9.62 27.19 -9.05
CA SER A 130 -10.76 28.04 -8.66
C SER A 130 -10.52 28.65 -7.28
N VAL A 131 -10.00 29.87 -7.23
CA VAL A 131 -9.92 30.67 -6.00
C VAL A 131 -11.25 31.39 -5.79
N LYS A 132 -12.08 30.95 -4.83
CA LYS A 132 -13.22 31.78 -4.37
C LYS A 132 -12.70 32.83 -3.40
N GLN A 133 -12.48 34.04 -3.91
CA GLN A 133 -12.05 35.17 -3.11
C GLN A 133 -13.25 35.77 -2.35
N ARG A 134 -13.17 35.84 -1.02
CA ARG A 134 -13.77 36.95 -0.28
C ARG A 134 -12.68 37.53 0.60
N LEU A 135 -11.98 38.53 0.05
CA LEU A 135 -11.09 39.39 0.81
C LEU A 135 -11.94 40.15 1.82
N GLN A 136 -11.97 39.69 3.07
CA GLN A 136 -11.71 40.46 4.28
C GLN A 136 -11.37 39.45 5.40
N GLU A 137 -10.28 39.72 6.10
CA GLU A 137 -9.72 38.97 7.24
C GLU A 137 -8.88 37.70 6.94
N LYS A 138 -7.69 37.69 7.54
CA LYS A 138 -6.68 36.63 7.55
C LYS A 138 -7.28 35.26 7.92
N LYS A 139 -7.71 34.45 6.96
CA LYS A 139 -7.89 33.00 7.16
C LYS A 139 -7.49 32.21 5.92
N SER A 140 -6.88 31.06 6.21
CA SER A 140 -6.29 30.06 5.32
C SER A 140 -7.01 29.92 3.97
N LEU A 141 -6.22 29.92 2.89
CA LEU A 141 -6.69 29.65 1.53
C LEU A 141 -6.90 28.15 1.36
N THR A 142 -8.15 27.70 1.31
CA THR A 142 -8.50 26.34 0.87
C THR A 142 -8.54 26.33 -0.67
N ALA A 143 -7.54 25.72 -1.30
CA ALA A 143 -7.50 25.54 -2.75
C ALA A 143 -8.26 24.26 -3.14
N TYR A 144 -9.28 24.39 -3.98
CA TYR A 144 -9.95 23.25 -4.60
C TYR A 144 -9.27 22.94 -5.93
N LEU A 145 -8.48 21.86 -5.98
CA LEU A 145 -7.96 21.33 -7.24
C LEU A 145 -9.06 20.53 -7.93
N LYS A 146 -9.90 21.22 -8.71
CA LYS A 146 -10.85 20.56 -9.62
C LYS A 146 -10.17 20.45 -10.98
N SER A 147 -9.45 19.37 -11.21
CA SER A 147 -8.94 19.02 -12.53
C SER A 147 -9.46 17.67 -12.96
N THR A 148 -10.04 17.60 -14.16
CA THR A 148 -10.48 16.36 -14.81
C THR A 148 -9.29 15.46 -15.18
N SER A 149 -8.06 16.00 -15.12
CA SER A 149 -6.80 15.31 -15.42
C SER A 149 -5.64 16.07 -14.74
N LEU A 150 -5.37 15.81 -13.46
CA LEU A 150 -4.15 16.32 -12.83
C LEU A 150 -3.00 15.32 -13.06
N ASN A 151 -2.12 15.63 -14.00
CA ASN A 151 -0.84 14.93 -14.16
C ASN A 151 0.21 15.66 -13.32
N ILE A 152 0.54 15.12 -12.15
CA ILE A 152 1.71 15.57 -11.38
C ILE A 152 2.90 14.77 -11.91
N VAL A 153 3.77 15.43 -12.67
CA VAL A 153 5.04 14.85 -13.12
C VAL A 153 6.16 15.53 -12.35
N THR A 154 6.85 14.77 -11.50
CA THR A 154 8.05 15.22 -10.80
C THR A 154 9.28 14.78 -11.57
N TYR A 155 10.16 15.72 -11.91
CA TYR A 155 11.50 15.43 -12.45
C TYR A 155 12.54 15.74 -11.36
N TRP A 156 13.53 14.86 -11.22
CA TRP A 156 14.75 15.10 -10.44
C TRP A 156 15.88 15.52 -11.37
#